data_AF-A0A953UR00-F1
#
_entry.id   AF-A0A953UR00-F1
#
_cell.length_a   1.000
_cell.length_b   1.000
_cell.length_c   1.000
_cell.angle_alpha   90.00
_cell.angle_beta   90.00
_cell.angle_gamma   90.00
#
_symmetry.space_group_name_H-M   'P 1'
#
loop_
_entity.id
_entity.type
_entity.pdbx_description
1 polymer ?
#
loop_
_entity_poly.entity_id
_entity_poly.type
_entity_poly.pdbx_seq_one_letter_code
_entity_poly.pdbx_strand_id
1 'polypeptide(L)'
;MLGGITYTVFTGLPPLPLPPPLVSALQKLEVETSTDMASVFRMRFGISQTMIGDWDLLMPQYEEYEELFFRPMTPVQIRVKVGIDIPKAIINGYITNQTVHYDDEGGGSSMEISGMDATLLMNLQEKVVPWPMPNDGAIAAAVFGQYAIVPMVFPSLPFNLDPTDMTVQRGTDIRFLRRLAQRNGFECFVQPQPQTGVDMGYFGPPTNIPGLQQAVLNVKMGAETNVSEFKIRYDMARPTMAVSAGLDTMTRAPSLAFSVAPPVTLPPTGGLYPWGAPMGLQDATLRAIAGAHPPPMVLPAQTGQMTFPGLAVVNQAIANRSSWAVVAEGLVGSDVGVLYVGRTVNIRGAGLAFNGAYYVTRVTHTFDCGAYSQKFEARRNAIDMTGSEIYLTPPV
;
A
#
# COMPACT_ATOMS: atom_id res chain seq x y z
N MET A 1 -9.06 -33.49 0.33
CA MET A 1 -8.59 -32.23 -0.30
C MET A 1 -9.63 -31.17 -0.03
N LEU A 2 -9.53 -30.49 1.12
CA LEU A 2 -10.50 -29.49 1.55
C LEU A 2 -9.94 -28.12 1.20
N GLY A 3 -10.53 -27.47 0.18
CA GLY A 3 -10.34 -26.05 -0.07
C GLY A 3 -9.57 -25.67 -1.34
N GLY A 4 -10.21 -25.76 -2.50
CA GLY A 4 -9.70 -25.09 -3.70
C GLY A 4 -9.69 -23.56 -3.51
N ILE A 5 -8.83 -22.88 -4.25
CA ILE A 5 -8.79 -21.42 -4.28
C ILE A 5 -9.69 -20.97 -5.42
N THR A 6 -10.52 -19.99 -5.15
CA THR A 6 -11.43 -19.42 -6.14
C THR A 6 -11.33 -17.91 -6.10
N TYR A 7 -11.44 -17.29 -7.27
CA TYR A 7 -11.59 -15.84 -7.39
C TYR A 7 -12.95 -15.54 -7.98
N THR A 8 -13.43 -14.32 -7.76
CA THR A 8 -14.65 -13.81 -8.38
C THR A 8 -14.40 -12.37 -8.78
N VAL A 9 -14.63 -12.09 -10.06
CA VAL A 9 -14.54 -10.73 -10.62
C VAL A 9 -15.95 -10.22 -10.81
N PHE A 10 -16.24 -9.08 -10.21
CA PHE A 10 -17.47 -8.33 -10.38
C PHE A 10 -17.19 -7.07 -11.18
N THR A 11 -18.12 -6.65 -12.03
CA THR A 11 -17.99 -5.46 -12.85
C THR A 11 -19.29 -4.66 -12.87
N GLY A 12 -19.20 -3.36 -13.14
CA GLY A 12 -20.36 -2.50 -13.34
C GLY A 12 -21.04 -2.06 -12.04
N LEU A 13 -22.12 -1.29 -12.20
CA LEU A 13 -22.93 -0.75 -11.11
C LEU A 13 -24.43 -0.99 -11.43
N PRO A 14 -25.12 -1.92 -10.77
CA PRO A 14 -24.66 -2.75 -9.65
C PRO A 14 -23.57 -3.78 -10.05
N PRO A 15 -22.76 -4.26 -9.08
CA PRO A 15 -21.69 -5.22 -9.38
C PRO A 15 -22.27 -6.58 -9.80
N LEU A 16 -21.98 -6.99 -11.03
CA LEU A 16 -22.38 -8.28 -11.61
C LEU A 16 -21.15 -9.17 -11.79
N PRO A 17 -21.23 -10.48 -11.48
CA PRO A 17 -20.11 -11.38 -11.73
C PRO A 17 -19.84 -11.50 -13.24
N LEU A 18 -18.58 -11.74 -13.61
CA LEU A 18 -18.25 -12.04 -14.99
C LEU A 18 -19.08 -13.23 -15.51
N PRO A 19 -19.61 -13.15 -16.73
CA PRO A 19 -20.38 -14.22 -17.35
C PRO A 19 -19.47 -15.42 -17.66
N PRO A 20 -20.03 -16.64 -17.76
CA PRO A 20 -19.23 -17.86 -17.97
C PRO A 20 -18.24 -17.81 -19.15
N PRO A 21 -18.56 -17.24 -20.33
CA PRO A 21 -17.60 -17.16 -21.43
C PRO A 21 -16.33 -16.38 -21.08
N LEU A 22 -16.46 -15.26 -20.36
CA LEU A 22 -15.32 -14.44 -19.93
C LEU A 22 -14.51 -15.11 -18.82
N VAL A 23 -15.18 -15.81 -17.89
CA VAL A 23 -14.49 -16.58 -16.86
C VAL A 23 -13.68 -17.73 -17.47
N SER A 24 -14.23 -18.44 -18.45
CA SER A 24 -13.54 -19.51 -19.15
C SER A 24 -12.37 -19.01 -20.00
N ALA A 25 -12.46 -17.80 -20.54
CA ALA A 25 -11.40 -17.19 -21.32
C ALA A 25 -10.29 -16.54 -20.46
N LEU A 26 -10.53 -16.27 -19.18
CA LEU A 26 -9.56 -15.63 -18.30
C LEU A 26 -8.38 -16.57 -18.02
N GLN A 27 -7.27 -16.32 -18.69
CA GLN A 27 -6.04 -17.11 -18.59
C GLN A 27 -5.22 -16.72 -17.35
N LYS A 28 -5.12 -15.41 -17.07
CA LYS A 28 -4.31 -14.87 -15.97
C LYS A 28 -5.00 -13.67 -15.33
N LEU A 29 -4.97 -13.63 -14.00
CA LEU A 29 -5.40 -12.47 -13.21
C LEU A 29 -4.27 -12.07 -12.26
N GLU A 30 -3.87 -10.81 -12.32
CA GLU A 30 -2.83 -10.24 -11.47
C GLU A 30 -3.37 -8.99 -10.75
N VAL A 31 -3.17 -8.90 -9.44
CA VAL A 31 -3.55 -7.75 -8.63
C VAL A 31 -2.36 -7.32 -7.80
N GLU A 32 -1.83 -6.13 -8.05
CA GLU A 32 -0.78 -5.51 -7.26
C GLU A 32 -1.41 -4.46 -6.33
N THR A 33 -1.24 -4.66 -5.03
CA THR A 33 -1.61 -3.68 -4.00
C THR A 33 -0.36 -3.05 -3.40
N SER A 34 -0.41 -1.76 -3.09
CA SER A 34 0.74 -1.02 -2.55
C SER A 34 0.32 0.09 -1.58
N THR A 35 1.15 0.37 -0.58
CA THR A 35 1.00 1.54 0.30
C THR A 35 1.54 2.83 -0.32
N ASP A 36 2.41 2.72 -1.33
CA ASP A 36 3.18 3.85 -1.88
C ASP A 36 2.63 4.31 -3.25
N MET A 37 2.01 3.40 -3.98
CA MET A 37 1.48 3.61 -5.34
C MET A 37 -0.01 3.27 -5.40
N ALA A 38 -0.65 3.55 -6.54
CA ALA A 38 -2.02 3.07 -6.77
C ALA A 38 -1.99 1.54 -6.90
N SER A 39 -3.00 0.87 -6.36
CA SER A 39 -3.20 -0.56 -6.61
C SER A 39 -3.70 -0.77 -8.04
N VAL A 40 -3.26 -1.84 -8.68
CA VAL A 40 -3.51 -2.12 -10.11
C VAL A 40 -4.00 -3.56 -10.26
N PHE A 41 -4.93 -3.78 -11.18
CA PHE A 41 -5.28 -5.12 -11.65
C PHE A 41 -4.99 -5.27 -13.14
N ARG A 42 -4.68 -6.50 -13.55
CA ARG A 42 -4.52 -6.92 -14.94
C ARG A 42 -5.22 -8.27 -15.14
N MET A 43 -6.07 -8.34 -16.14
CA MET A 43 -6.79 -9.54 -16.55
C MET A 43 -6.42 -9.85 -18.00
N ARG A 44 -5.90 -11.05 -18.25
CA ARG A 44 -5.56 -11.53 -19.59
C ARG A 44 -6.56 -12.60 -20.01
N PHE A 45 -7.29 -12.32 -21.08
CA PHE A 45 -8.24 -13.21 -21.70
C PHE A 45 -7.64 -13.81 -22.97
N GLY A 46 -7.76 -15.13 -23.14
CA GLY A 46 -7.48 -15.78 -24.43
C GLY A 46 -8.57 -15.43 -25.42
N ILE A 47 -8.17 -15.07 -26.63
CA ILE A 47 -9.11 -14.82 -27.74
C ILE A 47 -8.79 -15.76 -28.91
N SER A 48 -9.82 -16.15 -29.63
CA SER A 48 -9.70 -17.05 -30.77
C SER A 48 -10.44 -16.53 -31.99
N GLN A 49 -9.89 -16.80 -33.17
CA GLN A 49 -10.58 -16.52 -34.42
C GLN A 49 -11.75 -17.49 -34.59
N THR A 50 -12.91 -16.91 -34.84
CA THR A 50 -14.14 -17.62 -35.18
C THR A 50 -14.11 -18.08 -36.64
N MET A 51 -15.05 -18.96 -37.00
CA MET A 51 -15.16 -19.51 -38.37
C MET A 51 -15.41 -18.45 -39.46
N ILE A 52 -15.86 -17.25 -39.08
CA ILE A 52 -16.09 -16.12 -40.00
C ILE A 52 -14.91 -15.14 -40.05
N GLY A 53 -13.80 -15.43 -39.37
CA GLY A 53 -12.58 -14.61 -39.36
C GLY A 53 -12.58 -13.45 -38.37
N ASP A 54 -13.62 -13.31 -37.54
CA ASP A 54 -13.70 -12.33 -36.45
C ASP A 54 -13.22 -12.96 -35.13
N TRP A 55 -12.96 -12.16 -34.09
CA TRP A 55 -12.41 -12.62 -32.81
C TRP A 55 -13.49 -12.74 -31.75
N ASP A 56 -13.63 -13.94 -31.17
CA ASP A 56 -14.72 -14.33 -30.26
C ASP A 56 -15.15 -13.27 -29.23
N LEU A 57 -14.23 -12.76 -28.40
CA LEU A 57 -14.52 -11.78 -27.35
C LEU A 57 -14.55 -10.32 -27.83
N LEU A 58 -14.28 -10.07 -29.12
CA LEU A 58 -14.31 -8.75 -29.75
C LEU A 58 -15.49 -8.60 -30.72
N MET A 59 -16.25 -9.67 -30.96
CA MET A 59 -17.34 -9.65 -31.94
C MET A 59 -18.48 -8.72 -31.49
N PRO A 60 -19.22 -8.11 -32.44
CA PRO A 60 -20.36 -7.23 -32.15
C PRO A 60 -21.50 -7.89 -31.38
N GLN A 61 -21.69 -9.20 -31.49
CA GLN A 61 -22.66 -9.94 -30.67
C GLN A 61 -22.29 -9.99 -29.18
N TYR A 62 -21.04 -9.63 -28.86
CA TYR A 62 -20.57 -9.34 -27.51
C TYR A 62 -20.42 -7.83 -27.25
N GLU A 63 -20.94 -6.93 -28.11
CA GLU A 63 -21.03 -5.48 -27.82
C GLU A 63 -21.77 -5.23 -26.51
N GLU A 64 -22.82 -6.01 -26.20
CA GLU A 64 -23.46 -5.93 -24.88
C GLU A 64 -22.44 -6.18 -23.77
N TYR A 65 -21.52 -7.14 -23.93
CA TYR A 65 -20.47 -7.39 -22.94
C TYR A 65 -19.40 -6.29 -22.90
N GLU A 66 -18.98 -5.75 -24.04
CA GLU A 66 -18.05 -4.62 -24.06
C GLU A 66 -18.67 -3.37 -23.42
N GLU A 67 -19.91 -3.07 -23.77
CA GLU A 67 -20.67 -1.94 -23.22
C GLU A 67 -20.96 -2.06 -21.73
N LEU A 68 -21.20 -3.28 -21.23
CA LEU A 68 -21.55 -3.52 -19.82
C LEU A 68 -20.34 -3.81 -18.93
N PHE A 69 -19.29 -4.47 -19.42
CA PHE A 69 -18.22 -5.02 -18.59
C PHE A 69 -16.87 -4.33 -18.77
N PHE A 70 -16.58 -3.79 -19.97
CA PHE A 70 -15.21 -3.36 -20.32
C PHE A 70 -15.06 -1.91 -20.75
N ARG A 71 -16.13 -1.10 -20.72
CA ARG A 71 -16.01 0.35 -20.95
C ARG A 71 -14.97 0.98 -20.01
N PRO A 72 -14.19 1.97 -20.49
CA PRO A 72 -13.34 2.76 -19.63
C PRO A 72 -14.12 3.32 -18.44
N MET A 73 -13.50 3.35 -17.26
CA MET A 73 -14.11 3.78 -16.01
C MET A 73 -15.24 2.87 -15.48
N THR A 74 -15.43 1.68 -16.04
CA THR A 74 -16.30 0.67 -15.44
C THR A 74 -15.67 0.20 -14.11
N PRO A 75 -16.43 0.18 -13.00
CA PRO A 75 -15.92 -0.32 -11.73
C PRO A 75 -15.74 -1.83 -11.79
N VAL A 76 -14.67 -2.32 -11.16
CA VAL A 76 -14.29 -3.73 -11.05
C VAL A 76 -13.96 -4.04 -9.60
N GLN A 77 -14.52 -5.13 -9.07
CA GLN A 77 -14.20 -5.66 -7.76
C GLN A 77 -13.71 -7.09 -7.89
N ILE A 78 -12.55 -7.37 -7.29
CA ILE A 78 -11.95 -8.71 -7.31
C ILE A 78 -11.93 -9.26 -5.89
N ARG A 79 -12.55 -10.42 -5.72
CA ARG A 79 -12.59 -11.16 -4.46
C ARG A 79 -11.90 -12.50 -4.59
N VAL A 80 -11.26 -12.94 -3.51
CA VAL A 80 -10.53 -14.20 -3.42
C VAL A 80 -11.05 -15.00 -2.23
N LYS A 81 -11.30 -16.28 -2.45
CA LYS A 81 -11.67 -17.25 -1.42
C LYS A 81 -10.63 -18.36 -1.40
N VAL A 82 -10.04 -18.58 -0.22
CA VAL A 82 -9.13 -19.68 0.05
C VAL A 82 -9.83 -20.64 1.00
N GLY A 83 -10.00 -21.90 0.62
CA GLY A 83 -10.60 -22.88 1.51
C GLY A 83 -12.10 -22.71 1.73
N ILE A 84 -12.52 -22.88 2.99
CA ILE A 84 -13.93 -22.74 3.41
C ILE A 84 -14.32 -21.29 3.73
N ASP A 85 -13.39 -20.35 3.60
CA ASP A 85 -13.59 -18.94 3.94
C ASP A 85 -14.71 -18.26 3.14
N ILE A 86 -15.12 -17.11 3.66
CA ILE A 86 -15.87 -16.14 2.87
C ILE A 86 -14.95 -15.47 1.82
N PRO A 87 -15.45 -15.13 0.62
CA PRO A 87 -14.69 -14.36 -0.36
C PRO A 87 -14.27 -13.00 0.20
N LYS A 88 -12.96 -12.75 0.22
CA LYS A 88 -12.36 -11.51 0.71
C LYS A 88 -11.97 -10.61 -0.46
N ALA A 89 -12.33 -9.32 -0.43
CA ALA A 89 -12.02 -8.35 -1.46
C ALA A 89 -10.53 -7.96 -1.42
N ILE A 90 -9.84 -8.07 -2.56
CA ILE A 90 -8.41 -7.71 -2.69
C ILE A 90 -8.20 -6.36 -3.40
N ILE A 91 -9.09 -5.99 -4.31
CA ILE A 91 -9.09 -4.68 -4.97
C ILE A 91 -10.50 -4.29 -5.42
N ASN A 92 -10.82 -3.01 -5.29
CA ASN A 92 -11.85 -2.34 -6.07
C ASN A 92 -11.16 -1.29 -6.93
N GLY A 93 -11.48 -1.25 -8.21
CA GLY A 93 -10.86 -0.33 -9.13
C GLY A 93 -11.73 -0.01 -10.33
N TYR A 94 -11.15 0.66 -11.30
CA TYR A 94 -11.80 1.15 -12.50
C TYR A 94 -10.94 0.79 -13.70
N ILE A 95 -11.58 0.33 -14.78
CA ILE A 95 -10.88 -0.02 -16.02
C ILE A 95 -10.25 1.24 -16.62
N THR A 96 -8.94 1.18 -16.90
CA THR A 96 -8.18 2.29 -17.47
C THR A 96 -7.69 2.03 -18.87
N ASN A 97 -7.40 0.78 -19.21
CA ASN A 97 -6.79 0.43 -20.49
C ASN A 97 -7.19 -0.97 -20.94
N GLN A 98 -7.31 -1.14 -22.25
CA GLN A 98 -7.57 -2.39 -22.94
C GLN A 98 -6.58 -2.51 -24.10
N THR A 99 -5.83 -3.60 -24.12
CA THR A 99 -4.83 -3.89 -25.15
C THR A 99 -5.14 -5.23 -25.77
N VAL A 100 -5.10 -5.34 -27.10
CA VAL A 100 -5.26 -6.61 -27.80
C VAL A 100 -3.93 -6.99 -28.44
N HIS A 101 -3.48 -8.22 -28.18
CA HIS A 101 -2.29 -8.83 -28.73
C HIS A 101 -2.69 -9.96 -29.67
N TYR A 102 -2.32 -9.82 -30.93
CA TYR A 102 -2.49 -10.86 -31.94
C TYR A 102 -1.17 -11.59 -32.11
N ASP A 103 -1.22 -12.91 -31.99
CA ASP A 103 -0.08 -13.82 -32.15
C ASP A 103 -0.29 -14.66 -33.40
N ASP A 104 0.79 -14.93 -34.14
CA ASP A 104 0.79 -15.77 -35.33
C ASP A 104 0.66 -17.26 -34.96
N GLU A 105 1.05 -17.64 -33.74
CA GLU A 105 0.83 -18.98 -33.20
C GLU A 105 -0.61 -19.16 -32.71
N GLY A 106 -1.24 -20.26 -33.14
CA GLY A 106 -2.61 -20.59 -32.75
C GLY A 106 -2.75 -20.72 -31.23
N GLY A 107 -3.61 -19.87 -30.64
CA GLY A 107 -3.86 -19.83 -29.19
C GLY A 107 -2.99 -18.85 -28.40
N GLY A 108 -2.05 -18.14 -29.05
CA GLY A 108 -1.23 -17.10 -28.40
C GLY A 108 -1.90 -15.73 -28.29
N SER A 109 -2.95 -15.48 -29.08
CA SER A 109 -3.67 -14.21 -29.11
C SER A 109 -4.44 -13.95 -27.82
N SER A 110 -4.37 -12.72 -27.30
CA SER A 110 -4.98 -12.37 -26.03
C SER A 110 -5.44 -10.91 -25.94
N MET A 111 -6.47 -10.68 -25.14
CA MET A 111 -6.93 -9.35 -24.74
C MET A 111 -6.56 -9.10 -23.28
N GLU A 112 -5.86 -8.01 -23.02
CA GLU A 112 -5.50 -7.56 -21.67
C GLU A 112 -6.35 -6.36 -21.26
N ILE A 113 -6.97 -6.46 -20.09
CA ILE A 113 -7.74 -5.40 -19.46
C ILE A 113 -7.05 -5.03 -18.15
N SER A 114 -6.77 -3.75 -17.98
CA SER A 114 -6.09 -3.24 -16.80
C SER A 114 -6.81 -2.05 -16.21
N GLY A 115 -6.66 -1.88 -14.90
CA GLY A 115 -7.31 -0.82 -14.16
C GLY A 115 -6.59 -0.50 -12.86
N MET A 116 -6.99 0.62 -12.26
CA MET A 116 -6.40 1.16 -11.04
C MET A 116 -7.48 1.29 -9.97
N ASP A 117 -7.07 1.30 -8.70
CA ASP A 117 -7.99 1.55 -7.59
C ASP A 117 -8.68 2.93 -7.65
N ALA A 118 -9.55 3.21 -6.67
CA ALA A 118 -10.27 4.48 -6.59
C ALA A 118 -9.39 5.74 -6.55
N THR A 119 -8.06 5.60 -6.35
CA THR A 119 -7.14 6.73 -6.48
C THR A 119 -7.05 7.29 -7.89
N LEU A 120 -7.46 6.52 -8.91
CA LEU A 120 -7.65 7.01 -10.27
C LEU A 120 -8.60 8.21 -10.31
N LEU A 121 -9.77 8.12 -9.66
CA LEU A 121 -10.79 9.17 -9.67
C LEU A 121 -10.25 10.46 -9.04
N MET A 122 -9.45 10.32 -7.99
CA MET A 122 -8.76 11.42 -7.31
C MET A 122 -7.65 12.05 -8.15
N ASN A 123 -7.26 11.44 -9.28
CA ASN A 123 -6.17 11.90 -10.14
C ASN A 123 -6.65 12.51 -11.47
N LEU A 124 -7.95 12.57 -11.73
CA LEU A 124 -8.48 12.99 -13.04
C LEU A 124 -8.38 14.50 -13.30
N GLN A 125 -8.46 15.32 -12.25
CA GLN A 125 -8.54 16.78 -12.39
C GLN A 125 -7.60 17.48 -11.42
N GLU A 126 -6.88 18.48 -11.92
CA GLU A 126 -6.13 19.41 -11.08
C GLU A 126 -7.05 20.49 -10.51
N LYS A 127 -6.87 20.80 -9.23
CA LYS A 127 -7.68 21.79 -8.53
C LYS A 127 -6.78 22.76 -7.77
N VAL A 128 -7.32 23.95 -7.51
CA VAL A 128 -6.76 24.93 -6.59
C VAL A 128 -7.79 25.20 -5.51
N VAL A 129 -7.57 24.64 -4.32
CA VAL A 129 -8.53 24.69 -3.22
C VAL A 129 -7.82 25.12 -1.95
N PRO A 130 -8.22 26.22 -1.30
CA PRO A 130 -7.78 26.53 0.05
C PRO A 130 -8.54 25.65 1.04
N TRP A 131 -7.81 24.96 1.91
CA TRP A 131 -8.39 24.13 2.96
C TRP A 131 -8.25 24.84 4.31
N PRO A 132 -9.35 25.37 4.89
CA PRO A 132 -9.37 26.02 6.20
C PRO A 132 -9.51 24.98 7.32
N MET A 133 -8.74 23.90 7.21
CA MET A 133 -8.80 22.77 8.14
C MET A 133 -7.63 22.86 9.12
N PRO A 134 -7.83 22.41 10.37
CA PRO A 134 -6.81 22.58 11.40
C PRO A 134 -5.62 21.63 11.24
N ASN A 135 -5.74 20.55 10.47
CA ASN A 135 -4.63 19.63 10.22
C ASN A 135 -4.84 18.82 8.92
N ASP A 136 -3.78 18.18 8.45
CA ASP A 136 -3.77 17.40 7.21
C ASP A 136 -4.67 16.17 7.26
N GLY A 137 -4.79 15.53 8.42
CA GLY A 137 -5.72 14.41 8.60
C GLY A 137 -7.18 14.80 8.33
N ALA A 138 -7.60 15.99 8.76
CA ALA A 138 -8.93 16.53 8.50
C ALA A 138 -9.14 16.84 7.01
N ILE A 139 -8.11 17.35 6.33
CA ILE A 139 -8.12 17.54 4.87
C ILE A 139 -8.29 16.19 4.17
N ALA A 140 -7.51 15.18 4.56
CA ALA A 140 -7.59 13.84 3.99
C ALA A 140 -8.99 13.22 4.15
N ALA A 141 -9.59 13.35 5.34
CA ALA A 141 -10.95 12.86 5.58
C ALA A 141 -11.99 13.53 4.69
N ALA A 142 -11.90 14.86 4.54
CA ALA A 142 -12.80 15.61 3.67
C ALA A 142 -12.65 15.20 2.20
N VAL A 143 -11.42 15.03 1.72
CA VAL A 143 -11.14 14.61 0.34
C VAL A 143 -11.66 13.19 0.10
N PHE A 144 -11.36 12.20 0.95
CA PHE A 144 -11.87 10.84 0.78
C PHE A 144 -13.41 10.79 0.74
N GLY A 145 -14.07 11.60 1.58
CA GLY A 145 -15.52 11.71 1.60
C GLY A 145 -16.13 12.17 0.26
N GLN A 146 -15.44 12.98 -0.54
CA GLN A 146 -15.90 13.41 -1.86
C GLN A 146 -16.03 12.25 -2.86
N TYR A 147 -15.32 11.14 -2.63
CA TYR A 147 -15.28 9.97 -3.50
C TYR A 147 -16.02 8.76 -2.92
N ALA A 148 -16.83 8.97 -1.87
CA ALA A 148 -17.51 7.90 -1.13
C ALA A 148 -16.54 6.83 -0.55
N ILE A 149 -15.30 7.22 -0.28
CA ILE A 149 -14.28 6.39 0.37
C ILE A 149 -14.37 6.63 1.87
N VAL A 150 -14.44 5.55 2.66
CA VAL A 150 -14.52 5.67 4.13
C VAL A 150 -13.15 6.08 4.68
N PRO A 151 -13.04 7.24 5.36
CA PRO A 151 -11.75 7.75 5.80
C PRO A 151 -11.24 7.04 7.05
N MET A 152 -10.03 6.48 6.97
CA MET A 152 -9.23 6.00 8.10
C MET A 152 -8.04 6.95 8.29
N VAL A 153 -8.31 8.07 8.97
CA VAL A 153 -7.33 9.16 9.13
C VAL A 153 -6.79 9.22 10.54
N PHE A 154 -5.51 9.57 10.66
CA PHE A 154 -4.85 9.82 11.92
C PHE A 154 -4.59 11.32 12.10
N PRO A 155 -4.58 11.81 13.36
CA PRO A 155 -4.27 13.21 13.63
C PRO A 155 -2.84 13.51 13.18
N SER A 156 -2.67 14.61 12.46
CA SER A 156 -1.37 15.12 12.01
C SER A 156 -0.99 16.40 12.75
N LEU A 157 0.30 16.71 12.76
CA LEU A 157 0.85 17.96 13.29
C LEU A 157 1.52 18.77 12.16
N PRO A 158 1.70 20.09 12.31
CA PRO A 158 1.17 20.92 13.39
C PRO A 158 -0.36 21.05 13.31
N PHE A 159 -0.96 21.49 14.42
CA PHE A 159 -2.37 21.87 14.45
C PHE A 159 -2.47 23.38 14.24
N ASN A 160 -3.12 23.78 13.14
CA ASN A 160 -3.38 25.17 12.82
C ASN A 160 -4.53 25.67 13.70
N LEU A 161 -4.20 26.52 14.67
CA LEU A 161 -5.16 27.21 15.52
C LEU A 161 -5.64 28.53 14.91
N ASP A 162 -4.85 29.09 13.98
CA ASP A 162 -5.19 30.31 13.27
C ASP A 162 -6.04 29.98 12.03
N PRO A 163 -7.30 30.43 11.95
CA PRO A 163 -8.16 30.17 10.80
C PRO A 163 -7.70 30.86 9.51
N THR A 164 -6.76 31.80 9.58
CA THR A 164 -6.17 32.46 8.40
C THR A 164 -5.04 31.65 7.76
N ASP A 165 -4.45 30.68 8.48
CA ASP A 165 -3.40 29.81 7.96
C ASP A 165 -4.01 28.58 7.26
N MET A 166 -4.17 28.70 5.93
CA MET A 166 -4.81 27.69 5.09
C MET A 166 -3.79 26.89 4.29
N THR A 167 -3.96 25.57 4.27
CA THR A 167 -3.21 24.73 3.31
C THR A 167 -3.86 24.84 1.95
N VAL A 168 -3.12 25.37 0.96
CA VAL A 168 -3.62 25.49 -0.41
C VAL A 168 -3.22 24.26 -1.22
N GLN A 169 -4.21 23.52 -1.69
CA GLN A 169 -4.01 22.47 -2.68
C GLN A 169 -3.72 23.07 -4.04
N ARG A 170 -2.72 22.50 -4.73
CA ARG A 170 -2.44 22.75 -6.15
C ARG A 170 -2.11 21.42 -6.82
N GLY A 171 -2.98 20.98 -7.73
CA GLY A 171 -2.86 19.70 -8.42
C GLY A 171 -3.99 18.75 -8.07
N THR A 172 -3.84 17.48 -8.44
CA THR A 172 -4.85 16.45 -8.22
C THR A 172 -4.97 16.06 -6.76
N ASP A 173 -6.13 15.55 -6.35
CA ASP A 173 -6.44 15.23 -4.96
C ASP A 173 -5.47 14.18 -4.39
N ILE A 174 -5.24 13.06 -5.09
CA ILE A 174 -4.33 12.01 -4.57
C ILE A 174 -2.87 12.47 -4.50
N ARG A 175 -2.40 13.26 -5.48
CA ARG A 175 -1.02 13.79 -5.45
C ARG A 175 -0.83 14.78 -4.32
N PHE A 176 -1.86 15.57 -4.04
CA PHE A 176 -1.88 16.47 -2.89
C PHE A 176 -1.88 15.70 -1.58
N LEU A 177 -2.77 14.71 -1.41
CA LEU A 177 -2.80 13.87 -0.20
C LEU A 177 -1.48 13.12 0.02
N ARG A 178 -0.88 12.52 -1.01
CA ARG A 178 0.44 11.86 -0.88
C ARG A 178 1.55 12.83 -0.44
N ARG A 179 1.50 14.09 -0.87
CA ARG A 179 2.44 15.13 -0.41
C ARG A 179 2.23 15.49 1.06
N LEU A 180 0.97 15.61 1.49
CA LEU A 180 0.61 15.81 2.89
C LEU A 180 1.06 14.62 3.75
N ALA A 181 0.84 13.40 3.26
CA ALA A 181 1.28 12.19 3.96
C ALA A 181 2.81 12.18 4.09
N GLN A 182 3.52 12.45 2.99
CA GLN A 182 4.98 12.51 2.95
C GLN A 182 5.58 13.52 3.95
N ARG A 183 5.00 14.72 4.08
CA ARG A 183 5.52 15.71 5.05
C ARG A 183 5.32 15.30 6.50
N ASN A 184 4.30 14.49 6.79
CA ASN A 184 3.99 13.95 8.12
C ASN A 184 4.67 12.61 8.42
N GLY A 185 5.34 11.99 7.44
CA GLY A 185 5.85 10.62 7.59
C GLY A 185 4.74 9.58 7.59
N PHE A 186 3.59 9.93 7.02
CA PHE A 186 2.42 9.09 6.84
C PHE A 186 2.42 8.45 5.44
N GLU A 187 1.52 7.49 5.27
CA GLU A 187 1.16 6.84 4.02
C GLU A 187 -0.24 7.28 3.61
N CYS A 188 -0.51 7.20 2.30
CA CYS A 188 -1.81 7.53 1.73
C CYS A 188 -2.15 6.54 0.60
N PHE A 189 -3.06 5.61 0.89
CA PHE A 189 -3.51 4.58 -0.04
C PHE A 189 -4.99 4.25 0.17
N VAL A 190 -5.58 3.56 -0.81
CA VAL A 190 -6.96 3.05 -0.73
C VAL A 190 -6.92 1.54 -0.79
N GLN A 191 -7.70 0.88 0.06
CA GLN A 191 -7.85 -0.57 0.04
C GLN A 191 -9.28 -0.96 0.42
N PRO A 192 -9.89 -1.95 -0.25
CA PRO A 192 -11.17 -2.47 0.19
C PRO A 192 -11.02 -3.17 1.53
N GLN A 193 -11.97 -2.95 2.43
CA GLN A 193 -12.09 -3.76 3.63
C GLN A 193 -12.40 -5.22 3.21
N PRO A 194 -11.61 -6.22 3.64
CA PRO A 194 -11.67 -7.56 3.05
C PRO A 194 -13.07 -8.22 3.06
N GLN A 195 -13.84 -8.04 4.13
CA GLN A 195 -15.12 -8.72 4.30
C GLN A 195 -16.27 -8.02 3.57
N THR A 196 -16.36 -6.70 3.72
CA THR A 196 -17.46 -5.89 3.17
C THR A 196 -17.21 -5.51 1.71
N GLY A 197 -15.94 -5.32 1.33
CA GLY A 197 -15.53 -4.76 0.05
C GLY A 197 -15.78 -3.26 -0.06
N VAL A 198 -15.97 -2.56 1.06
CA VAL A 198 -16.08 -1.08 1.08
C VAL A 198 -14.68 -0.47 1.01
N ASP A 199 -14.50 0.55 0.16
CA ASP A 199 -13.22 1.24 0.01
C ASP A 199 -12.88 2.07 1.25
N MET A 200 -11.70 1.80 1.81
CA MET A 200 -11.14 2.52 2.95
C MET A 200 -9.96 3.36 2.49
N GLY A 201 -9.97 4.66 2.78
CA GLY A 201 -8.89 5.60 2.49
C GLY A 201 -8.01 5.76 3.71
N TYR A 202 -6.81 5.19 3.69
CA TYR A 202 -5.85 5.28 4.78
C TYR A 202 -5.02 6.56 4.66
N PHE A 203 -4.96 7.37 5.72
CA PHE A 203 -4.03 8.49 5.84
C PHE A 203 -3.44 8.50 7.24
N GLY A 204 -2.24 7.94 7.39
CA GLY A 204 -1.67 7.72 8.69
C GLY A 204 -0.26 7.13 8.66
N PRO A 205 0.37 7.01 9.82
CA PRO A 205 1.71 6.46 9.92
C PRO A 205 1.73 4.94 9.70
N PRO A 206 2.81 4.36 9.16
CA PRO A 206 2.88 2.91 8.93
C PRO A 206 2.59 2.14 10.22
N THR A 207 1.68 1.17 10.17
CA THR A 207 1.24 0.44 11.37
C THR A 207 2.36 -0.46 11.90
N ASN A 208 2.73 -0.30 13.16
CA ASN A 208 3.72 -1.13 13.86
C ASN A 208 3.19 -1.76 15.15
N ILE A 209 1.86 -1.96 15.26
CA ILE A 209 1.22 -2.52 16.45
C ILE A 209 1.68 -3.98 16.65
N PRO A 210 2.34 -4.31 17.79
CA PRO A 210 2.74 -5.69 18.09
C PRO A 210 1.54 -6.63 18.26
N GLY A 211 1.70 -7.89 17.86
CA GLY A 211 0.72 -8.96 18.12
C GLY A 211 -0.48 -9.06 17.15
N LEU A 212 -0.70 -8.07 16.28
CA LEU A 212 -1.77 -8.10 15.26
C LEU A 212 -1.25 -8.57 13.88
N GLN A 213 -0.62 -9.73 13.82
CA GLN A 213 -0.09 -10.26 12.55
C GLN A 213 -1.18 -11.00 11.77
N GLN A 214 -1.22 -10.79 10.46
CA GLN A 214 -2.15 -11.50 9.58
C GLN A 214 -1.66 -12.91 9.20
N ALA A 215 -0.35 -13.16 9.26
CA ALA A 215 0.23 -14.44 8.88
C ALA A 215 1.63 -14.66 9.50
N VAL A 216 2.04 -15.93 9.55
CA VAL A 216 3.39 -16.37 9.94
C VAL A 216 4.10 -16.98 8.74
N LEU A 217 5.26 -16.43 8.42
CA LEU A 217 6.09 -16.75 7.28
C LEU A 217 7.35 -17.50 7.75
N ASN A 218 7.49 -18.74 7.28
CA ASN A 218 8.51 -19.69 7.68
C ASN A 218 9.54 -19.85 6.56
N VAL A 219 10.75 -19.38 6.82
CA VAL A 219 11.87 -19.42 5.90
C VAL A 219 12.76 -20.61 6.24
N LYS A 220 12.95 -21.54 5.31
CA LYS A 220 13.88 -22.69 5.44
C LYS A 220 13.69 -23.49 6.74
N MET A 221 12.45 -23.71 7.17
CA MET A 221 12.11 -24.47 8.39
C MET A 221 11.70 -25.93 8.09
N GLY A 222 12.33 -26.56 7.10
CA GLY A 222 12.00 -27.93 6.71
C GLY A 222 10.56 -28.05 6.20
N ALA A 223 9.79 -29.00 6.74
CA ALA A 223 8.40 -29.26 6.36
C ALA A 223 7.45 -28.08 6.62
N GLU A 224 7.82 -27.17 7.53
CA GLU A 224 7.01 -25.99 7.89
C GLU A 224 7.28 -24.79 6.95
N THR A 225 8.15 -24.92 5.95
CA THR A 225 8.52 -23.82 5.05
C THR A 225 7.35 -23.43 4.16
N ASN A 226 6.92 -22.16 4.20
CA ASN A 226 5.85 -21.61 3.37
C ASN A 226 6.28 -20.39 2.53
N VAL A 227 7.56 -20.00 2.60
CA VAL A 227 8.14 -18.95 1.78
C VAL A 227 9.19 -19.53 0.84
N SER A 228 9.09 -19.20 -0.44
CA SER A 228 10.12 -19.42 -1.45
C SER A 228 10.75 -18.10 -1.89
N GLU A 229 11.94 -18.18 -2.52
CA GLU A 229 12.66 -17.01 -3.08
C GLU A 229 12.91 -15.86 -2.09
N PHE A 230 13.05 -16.20 -0.81
CA PHE A 230 13.16 -15.20 0.24
C PHE A 230 14.48 -14.42 0.18
N LYS A 231 14.38 -13.09 0.21
CA LYS A 231 15.51 -12.16 0.21
C LYS A 231 15.31 -11.08 1.25
N ILE A 232 16.38 -10.74 1.97
CA ILE A 232 16.42 -9.59 2.88
C ILE A 232 17.53 -8.64 2.46
N ARG A 233 17.24 -7.35 2.53
CA ARG A 233 18.21 -6.26 2.42
C ARG A 233 18.13 -5.38 3.65
N TYR A 234 19.27 -4.98 4.19
CA TYR A 234 19.37 -3.98 5.26
C TYR A 234 20.19 -2.79 4.77
N ASP A 235 19.51 -1.67 4.55
CA ASP A 235 20.07 -0.44 3.99
C ASP A 235 20.39 0.58 5.09
N MET A 236 21.65 0.59 5.53
CA MET A 236 22.13 1.48 6.60
C MET A 236 22.63 2.85 6.10
N ALA A 237 22.60 3.13 4.79
CA ALA A 237 23.15 4.36 4.22
C ALA A 237 22.15 5.53 4.18
N ARG A 238 20.89 5.27 4.55
CA ARG A 238 19.81 6.26 4.52
C ARG A 238 20.00 7.36 5.58
N PRO A 239 19.51 8.59 5.34
CA PRO A 239 19.67 9.69 6.28
C PRO A 239 18.87 9.45 7.56
N THR A 240 19.53 9.05 8.63
CA THR A 240 18.91 8.81 9.95
C THR A 240 18.78 10.10 10.77
N MET A 241 19.32 11.21 10.27
CA MET A 241 19.12 12.55 10.82
C MET A 241 18.72 13.56 9.72
N ALA A 242 17.86 14.51 10.11
CA ALA A 242 17.49 15.64 9.26
C ALA A 242 17.55 16.96 10.04
N VAL A 243 18.10 17.99 9.41
CA VAL A 243 18.27 19.32 10.01
C VAL A 243 17.78 20.38 9.05
N SER A 244 16.92 21.28 9.51
CA SER A 244 16.38 22.35 8.69
C SER A 244 16.39 23.68 9.42
N ALA A 245 16.55 24.74 8.63
CA ALA A 245 16.51 26.11 9.08
C ALA A 245 15.41 26.85 8.32
N GLY A 246 14.70 27.73 9.01
CA GLY A 246 13.71 28.62 8.41
C GLY A 246 13.77 30.01 9.03
N LEU A 247 12.95 30.91 8.50
CA LEU A 247 12.78 32.25 9.02
C LEU A 247 11.28 32.45 9.28
N ASP A 248 10.94 32.70 10.55
CA ASP A 248 9.57 33.07 10.89
C ASP A 248 9.30 34.49 10.34
N THR A 249 8.33 34.62 9.45
CA THR A 249 8.02 35.88 8.78
C THR A 249 7.36 36.90 9.69
N MET A 250 6.69 36.47 10.76
CA MET A 250 6.04 37.33 11.74
C MET A 250 7.06 37.91 12.73
N THR A 251 7.91 37.04 13.30
CA THR A 251 8.88 37.45 14.32
C THR A 251 10.24 37.87 13.74
N ARG A 252 10.51 37.52 12.47
CA ARG A 252 11.82 37.65 11.80
C ARG A 252 12.95 36.92 12.52
N ALA A 253 12.61 35.96 13.39
CA ALA A 253 13.57 35.16 14.10
C ALA A 253 13.97 33.93 13.26
N PRO A 254 15.25 33.53 13.26
CA PRO A 254 15.65 32.27 12.67
C PRO A 254 15.01 31.11 13.45
N SER A 255 14.54 30.10 12.74
CA SER A 255 14.09 28.84 13.32
C SER A 255 15.04 27.72 12.90
N LEU A 256 15.39 26.85 13.84
CA LEU A 256 16.20 25.67 13.61
C LEU A 256 15.45 24.47 14.17
N ALA A 257 15.34 23.41 13.37
CA ALA A 257 14.71 22.17 13.77
C ALA A 257 15.63 20.99 13.45
N PHE A 258 15.53 19.95 14.26
CA PHE A 258 16.29 18.71 14.14
C PHE A 258 15.32 17.54 14.27
N SER A 259 15.58 16.44 13.57
CA SER A 259 14.96 15.15 13.90
C SER A 259 15.45 14.68 15.26
N VAL A 260 14.58 14.11 16.08
CA VAL A 260 14.90 13.63 17.43
C VAL A 260 15.11 12.11 17.38
N ALA A 261 16.17 11.64 18.05
CA ALA A 261 16.40 10.21 18.28
C ALA A 261 15.33 9.63 19.23
N PRO A 262 14.92 8.35 19.07
CA PRO A 262 13.88 7.78 19.92
C PRO A 262 14.41 7.60 21.36
N PRO A 263 13.67 8.06 22.39
CA PRO A 263 13.07 7.07 23.31
C PRO A 263 11.70 7.40 23.93
N VAL A 264 11.13 8.61 23.78
CA VAL A 264 9.82 8.97 24.40
C VAL A 264 9.14 10.06 23.56
N THR A 265 8.25 9.69 22.66
CA THR A 265 7.35 10.64 22.00
C THR A 265 5.96 10.03 22.03
N LEU A 266 5.12 10.54 22.93
CA LEU A 266 3.72 10.17 22.96
C LEU A 266 3.04 10.72 21.69
N PRO A 267 2.11 9.97 21.07
CA PRO A 267 1.21 10.54 20.07
C PRO A 267 0.55 11.80 20.64
N PRO A 268 0.34 12.86 19.83
CA PRO A 268 0.46 12.96 18.38
C PRO A 268 1.84 13.45 17.90
N THR A 269 2.80 13.61 18.81
CA THR A 269 4.09 14.29 18.57
C THR A 269 5.08 13.40 17.84
N GLY A 270 4.69 12.94 16.65
CA GLY A 270 5.56 12.43 15.58
C GLY A 270 6.76 11.64 16.05
N GLY A 271 6.64 10.71 17.00
CA GLY A 271 7.72 9.78 17.25
C GLY A 271 8.11 9.04 15.98
N LEU A 272 9.29 8.44 15.96
CA LEU A 272 9.64 7.41 14.97
C LEU A 272 8.51 6.39 14.78
N TYR A 273 7.71 6.18 15.83
CA TYR A 273 6.65 5.21 15.93
C TYR A 273 5.40 5.83 16.56
N PRO A 274 4.46 6.36 15.75
CA PRO A 274 3.22 6.92 16.28
C PRO A 274 2.32 5.87 16.96
N TRP A 275 2.56 4.57 16.72
CA TRP A 275 1.83 3.44 17.30
C TRP A 275 2.75 2.31 17.76
N GLY A 276 3.67 2.57 18.70
CA GLY A 276 4.34 1.50 19.45
C GLY A 276 5.85 1.65 19.55
N ALA A 277 6.52 0.55 19.89
CA ALA A 277 7.97 0.46 19.93
C ALA A 277 8.54 0.12 18.53
N PRO A 278 9.85 0.28 18.31
CA PRO A 278 10.50 -0.37 17.17
C PRO A 278 10.12 -1.85 17.13
N MET A 279 10.00 -2.42 15.92
CA MET A 279 9.54 -3.80 15.72
C MET A 279 10.59 -4.85 16.12
N GLY A 280 11.66 -4.44 16.82
CA GLY A 280 12.83 -5.21 17.21
C GLY A 280 13.58 -4.51 18.35
N LEU A 281 14.56 -5.18 18.97
CA LEU A 281 15.31 -4.60 20.09
C LEU A 281 16.28 -3.50 19.67
N GLN A 282 16.76 -3.56 18.43
CA GLN A 282 17.75 -2.62 17.93
C GLN A 282 17.19 -1.79 16.79
N ASP A 283 16.73 -0.60 17.14
CA ASP A 283 16.26 0.43 16.21
C ASP A 283 17.34 0.80 15.19
N ALA A 284 16.96 0.90 13.90
CA ALA A 284 17.91 1.19 12.84
C ALA A 284 18.54 2.59 12.94
N THR A 285 17.79 3.60 13.40
CA THR A 285 18.31 4.96 13.58
C THR A 285 19.24 5.05 14.78
N LEU A 286 18.90 4.42 15.92
CA LEU A 286 19.79 4.35 17.08
C LEU A 286 21.09 3.62 16.76
N ARG A 287 21.00 2.53 16.00
CA ARG A 287 22.18 1.76 15.57
C ARG A 287 23.09 2.57 14.65
N ALA A 288 22.53 3.40 13.77
CA ALA A 288 23.32 4.30 12.94
C ALA A 288 24.00 5.41 13.77
N ILE A 289 23.30 5.97 14.76
CA ILE A 289 23.84 7.00 15.67
C ILE A 289 24.94 6.43 16.57
N ALA A 290 24.77 5.21 17.07
CA ALA A 290 25.75 4.52 17.91
C ALA A 290 26.92 3.90 17.12
N GLY A 291 26.93 4.05 15.79
CA GLY A 291 27.96 3.51 14.92
C GLY A 291 29.32 4.18 15.07
N ALA A 292 30.35 3.60 14.45
CA ALA A 292 31.72 4.11 14.47
C ALA A 292 31.92 5.41 13.65
N HIS A 293 30.93 5.80 12.85
CA HIS A 293 30.96 6.98 11.99
C HIS A 293 29.77 7.89 12.29
N PRO A 294 29.87 9.20 11.99
CA PRO A 294 28.75 10.10 12.10
C PRO A 294 27.54 9.57 11.30
N PRO A 295 26.32 9.63 11.87
CA PRO A 295 25.13 9.16 11.18
C PRO A 295 24.90 9.96 9.89
N PRO A 296 24.42 9.33 8.80
CA PRO A 296 24.06 10.03 7.59
C PRO A 296 22.99 11.10 7.87
N MET A 297 23.24 12.33 7.41
CA MET A 297 22.41 13.49 7.69
C MET A 297 21.99 14.18 6.39
N VAL A 298 20.76 14.70 6.36
CA VAL A 298 20.25 15.51 5.24
C VAL A 298 19.75 16.88 5.71
N LEU A 299 19.91 17.88 4.85
CA LEU A 299 19.32 19.21 5.04
C LEU A 299 18.19 19.38 4.02
N PRO A 300 16.92 19.07 4.37
CA PRO A 300 15.84 19.13 3.41
C PRO A 300 15.57 20.58 2.99
N ALA A 301 15.58 20.81 1.69
CA ALA A 301 15.15 22.07 1.08
C ALA A 301 13.69 21.96 0.61
N GLN A 302 13.06 23.10 0.32
CA GLN A 302 11.71 23.16 -0.28
C GLN A 302 10.64 22.39 0.50
N THR A 303 10.75 22.36 1.83
CA THR A 303 9.80 21.69 2.73
C THR A 303 8.40 22.31 2.69
N GLY A 304 8.27 23.54 2.20
CA GLY A 304 7.06 24.35 2.28
C GLY A 304 6.74 24.80 3.72
N GLN A 305 7.69 24.63 4.65
CA GLN A 305 7.58 24.97 6.06
C GLN A 305 8.71 25.93 6.43
N MET A 306 8.39 26.94 7.25
CA MET A 306 9.36 27.99 7.63
C MET A 306 9.50 28.16 9.15
N THR A 307 8.53 27.66 9.92
CA THR A 307 8.48 27.77 11.37
C THR A 307 8.79 26.42 12.02
N PHE A 308 9.23 26.48 13.28
CA PHE A 308 9.66 25.32 14.03
C PHE A 308 8.67 24.14 14.02
N PRO A 309 7.35 24.31 14.25
CA PRO A 309 6.43 23.17 14.31
C PRO A 309 6.38 22.36 13.00
N GLY A 310 6.32 23.04 11.85
CA GLY A 310 6.30 22.37 10.55
C GLY A 310 7.65 21.76 10.17
N LEU A 311 8.76 22.47 10.44
CA LEU A 311 10.11 21.98 10.17
C LEU A 311 10.45 20.74 11.01
N ALA A 312 10.04 20.71 12.28
CA ALA A 312 10.22 19.55 13.16
C ALA A 312 9.50 18.31 12.60
N VAL A 313 8.25 18.46 12.15
CA VAL A 313 7.47 17.37 11.56
C VAL A 313 8.14 16.81 10.30
N VAL A 314 8.61 17.68 9.39
CA VAL A 314 9.27 17.25 8.16
C VAL A 314 10.59 16.52 8.44
N ASN A 315 11.42 17.07 9.34
CA ASN A 315 12.70 16.44 9.68
C ASN A 315 12.48 15.07 10.32
N GLN A 316 11.49 14.97 11.19
CA GLN A 316 11.15 13.73 11.85
C GLN A 316 10.59 12.70 10.84
N ALA A 317 9.71 13.12 9.92
CA ALA A 317 9.21 12.27 8.84
C ALA A 317 10.32 11.68 7.96
N ILE A 318 11.42 12.40 7.75
CA ILE A 318 12.59 11.90 7.02
C ILE A 318 13.31 10.81 7.82
N ALA A 319 13.66 11.08 9.09
CA ALA A 319 14.30 10.10 9.96
C ALA A 319 13.43 8.84 10.12
N ASN A 320 12.11 9.01 10.25
CA ASN A 320 11.14 7.93 10.36
C ASN A 320 11.13 7.02 9.14
N ARG A 321 11.17 7.58 7.92
CA ARG A 321 11.22 6.76 6.71
C ARG A 321 12.55 6.03 6.57
N SER A 322 13.64 6.64 7.01
CA SER A 322 14.95 6.01 7.02
C SER A 322 15.06 4.87 8.04
N SER A 323 14.25 4.88 9.12
CA SER A 323 14.27 3.81 10.11
C SER A 323 13.81 2.47 9.53
N TRP A 324 12.90 2.49 8.55
CA TRP A 324 12.47 1.31 7.77
C TRP A 324 13.56 0.84 6.79
N ALA A 325 14.70 0.45 7.34
CA ALA A 325 15.92 0.12 6.64
C ALA A 325 15.99 -1.35 6.21
N VAL A 326 15.24 -2.24 6.88
CA VAL A 326 15.18 -3.66 6.52
C VAL A 326 14.00 -3.88 5.58
N VAL A 327 14.26 -4.51 4.44
CA VAL A 327 13.26 -4.88 3.45
C VAL A 327 13.38 -6.38 3.17
N ALA A 328 12.27 -7.10 3.26
CA ALA A 328 12.13 -8.50 2.99
C ALA A 328 11.18 -8.71 1.80
N GLU A 329 11.58 -9.58 0.89
CA GLU A 329 10.79 -10.00 -0.27
C GLU A 329 10.70 -11.52 -0.30
N GLY A 330 9.59 -12.06 -0.77
CA GLY A 330 9.43 -13.50 -0.95
C GLY A 330 8.15 -13.86 -1.69
N LEU A 331 8.03 -15.13 -2.02
CA LEU A 331 6.85 -15.71 -2.65
C LEU A 331 6.18 -16.68 -1.68
N VAL A 332 4.87 -16.56 -1.54
CA VAL A 332 4.05 -17.43 -0.70
C VAL A 332 2.87 -18.02 -1.48
N GLY A 333 2.43 -19.19 -1.05
CA GLY A 333 1.26 -19.86 -1.60
C GLY A 333 -0.03 -19.42 -0.93
N SER A 334 -1.04 -20.27 -1.05
CA SER A 334 -2.37 -20.10 -0.46
C SER A 334 -2.47 -20.58 0.98
N ASP A 335 -1.54 -21.43 1.41
CA ASP A 335 -1.42 -21.98 2.75
C ASP A 335 -1.19 -20.90 3.81
N VAL A 336 -0.65 -19.75 3.40
CA VAL A 336 -0.46 -18.54 4.23
C VAL A 336 -1.74 -17.72 4.39
N GLY A 337 -2.75 -17.95 3.55
CA GLY A 337 -3.92 -17.07 3.42
C GLY A 337 -3.64 -15.83 2.58
N VAL A 338 -4.66 -14.99 2.38
CA VAL A 338 -4.55 -13.77 1.56
C VAL A 338 -3.88 -12.65 2.36
N LEU A 339 -2.75 -12.15 1.86
CA LEU A 339 -2.01 -11.04 2.46
C LEU A 339 -2.57 -9.69 2.01
N TYR A 340 -2.59 -8.72 2.92
CA TYR A 340 -2.99 -7.34 2.66
C TYR A 340 -1.86 -6.38 3.02
N VAL A 341 -1.66 -5.35 2.19
CA VAL A 341 -0.81 -4.20 2.55
C VAL A 341 -1.37 -3.47 3.77
N GLY A 342 -0.54 -2.68 4.45
CA GLY A 342 -0.98 -1.94 5.65
C GLY A 342 -1.08 -2.79 6.92
N ARG A 343 -0.77 -4.09 6.83
CA ARG A 343 -0.80 -5.06 7.94
C ARG A 343 0.57 -5.64 8.21
N THR A 344 0.71 -6.30 9.35
CA THR A 344 1.98 -6.94 9.73
C THR A 344 1.94 -8.45 9.52
N VAL A 345 3.10 -9.03 9.22
CA VAL A 345 3.36 -10.48 9.15
C VAL A 345 4.54 -10.80 10.05
N ASN A 346 4.58 -12.01 10.61
CA ASN A 346 5.75 -12.47 11.35
C ASN A 346 6.62 -13.37 10.48
N ILE A 347 7.92 -13.11 10.46
CA ILE A 347 8.91 -13.92 9.75
C ILE A 347 9.74 -14.69 10.77
N ARG A 348 9.90 -16.00 10.58
CA ARG A 348 10.82 -16.84 11.34
C ARG A 348 11.67 -17.73 10.43
N GLY A 349 12.84 -18.13 10.91
CA GLY A 349 13.81 -18.93 10.16
C GLY A 349 14.82 -18.10 9.34
N ALA A 350 14.75 -16.76 9.43
CA ALA A 350 15.69 -15.84 8.80
C ALA A 350 16.91 -15.49 9.69
N GLY A 351 17.04 -16.14 10.84
CA GLY A 351 18.07 -15.88 11.86
C GLY A 351 17.63 -14.84 12.90
N LEU A 352 18.25 -14.84 14.08
CA LEU A 352 17.83 -14.00 15.22
C LEU A 352 17.71 -12.51 14.86
N ALA A 353 18.64 -12.00 14.06
CA ALA A 353 18.67 -10.60 13.64
C ALA A 353 17.45 -10.20 12.79
N PHE A 354 16.93 -11.13 11.99
CA PHE A 354 15.89 -10.84 10.99
C PHE A 354 14.55 -11.52 11.26
N ASN A 355 14.46 -12.34 12.30
CA ASN A 355 13.19 -12.85 12.77
C ASN A 355 12.36 -11.72 13.40
N GLY A 356 11.05 -11.80 13.21
CA GLY A 356 10.06 -10.99 13.92
C GLY A 356 8.99 -10.39 13.01
N ALA A 357 8.30 -9.35 13.49
CA ALA A 357 7.25 -8.66 12.74
C ALA A 357 7.78 -7.77 11.61
N TYR A 358 7.08 -7.77 10.48
CA TYR A 358 7.33 -6.94 9.30
C TYR A 358 6.02 -6.29 8.83
N TYR A 359 6.10 -5.05 8.37
CA TYR A 359 4.99 -4.30 7.79
C TYR A 359 4.91 -4.52 6.29
N VAL A 360 3.79 -5.03 5.77
CA VAL A 360 3.61 -5.36 4.35
C VAL A 360 3.32 -4.09 3.54
N THR A 361 4.18 -3.77 2.57
CA THR A 361 4.10 -2.57 1.73
C THR A 361 3.59 -2.86 0.32
N ARG A 362 3.80 -4.07 -0.19
CA ARG A 362 3.33 -4.49 -1.50
C ARG A 362 2.93 -5.96 -1.49
N VAL A 363 1.83 -6.29 -2.15
CA VAL A 363 1.45 -7.68 -2.45
C VAL A 363 0.98 -7.77 -3.89
N THR A 364 1.60 -8.66 -4.66
CA THR A 364 1.17 -9.03 -6.01
C THR A 364 0.53 -10.41 -5.95
N HIS A 365 -0.79 -10.45 -6.07
CA HIS A 365 -1.59 -11.65 -6.18
C HIS A 365 -1.62 -12.11 -7.63
N THR A 366 -1.23 -13.35 -7.91
CA THR A 366 -1.25 -13.93 -9.25
C THR A 366 -2.07 -15.20 -9.27
N PHE A 367 -3.09 -15.22 -10.11
CA PHE A 367 -3.86 -16.40 -10.49
C PHE A 367 -3.48 -16.77 -11.91
N ASP A 368 -2.88 -17.96 -12.07
CA ASP A 368 -2.42 -18.46 -13.36
C ASP A 368 -2.62 -19.97 -13.41
N CYS A 369 -3.32 -20.47 -14.44
CA CYS A 369 -3.57 -21.89 -14.65
C CYS A 369 -4.13 -22.63 -13.40
N GLY A 370 -4.99 -21.96 -12.62
CA GLY A 370 -5.59 -22.51 -11.39
C GLY A 370 -4.66 -22.53 -10.17
N ALA A 371 -3.41 -22.07 -10.30
CA ALA A 371 -2.52 -21.82 -9.18
C ALA A 371 -2.67 -20.38 -8.67
N TYR A 372 -2.43 -20.20 -7.37
CA TYR A 372 -2.40 -18.90 -6.72
C TYR A 372 -1.07 -18.71 -6.01
N SER A 373 -0.44 -17.58 -6.27
CA SER A 373 0.79 -17.17 -5.60
C SER A 373 0.70 -15.70 -5.22
N GLN A 374 1.45 -15.34 -4.18
CA GLN A 374 1.54 -13.97 -3.71
C GLN A 374 3.01 -13.60 -3.57
N LYS A 375 3.46 -12.61 -4.34
CA LYS A 375 4.76 -11.98 -4.09
C LYS A 375 4.55 -10.84 -3.11
N PHE A 376 5.25 -10.86 -1.98
CA PHE A 376 5.15 -9.81 -0.98
C PHE A 376 6.46 -9.03 -0.86
N GLU A 377 6.31 -7.76 -0.51
CA GLU A 377 7.37 -6.90 0.01
C GLU A 377 6.93 -6.43 1.39
N ALA A 378 7.82 -6.56 2.37
CA ALA A 378 7.58 -6.10 3.72
C ALA A 378 8.82 -5.42 4.29
N ARG A 379 8.62 -4.44 5.15
CA ARG A 379 9.71 -3.67 5.76
C ARG A 379 9.67 -3.73 7.28
N ARG A 380 10.83 -3.48 7.89
CA ARG A 380 11.01 -3.49 9.33
C ARG A 380 11.98 -2.39 9.74
N ASN A 381 11.71 -1.77 10.87
CA ASN A 381 12.40 -0.57 11.37
C ASN A 381 13.50 -0.85 12.41
N ALA A 382 13.68 -2.12 12.76
CA ALA A 382 14.62 -2.58 13.77
C ALA A 382 15.09 -4.01 13.45
N ILE A 383 16.17 -4.44 14.09
CA ILE A 383 16.65 -5.83 14.06
C ILE A 383 16.54 -6.47 15.45
N ASP A 384 16.77 -7.77 15.49
CA ASP A 384 16.59 -8.66 16.65
C ASP A 384 15.14 -8.76 17.12
N MET A 385 14.82 -9.87 17.78
CA MET A 385 13.47 -10.16 18.27
C MET A 385 13.18 -9.44 19.59
N THR A 386 11.96 -8.93 19.73
CA THR A 386 11.47 -8.32 20.98
C THR A 386 11.01 -9.35 22.01
N GLY A 387 10.70 -10.59 21.58
CA GLY A 387 10.07 -11.62 22.39
C GLY A 387 8.54 -11.47 22.47
N SER A 388 7.97 -10.41 21.90
CA SER A 388 6.51 -10.20 21.78
C SER A 388 5.90 -10.83 20.53
N GLU A 389 6.74 -11.42 19.67
CA GLU A 389 6.29 -12.00 18.41
C GLU A 389 5.54 -13.33 18.63
N ILE A 390 4.31 -13.38 18.12
CA ILE A 390 3.45 -14.56 18.18
C ILE A 390 3.61 -15.35 16.88
N TYR A 391 4.18 -16.54 16.95
CA TYR A 391 4.37 -17.41 15.78
C TYR A 391 3.26 -18.47 15.63
N LEU A 392 2.07 -18.14 16.12
CA LEU A 392 0.87 -18.94 15.91
C LEU A 392 0.19 -18.46 14.64
N THR A 393 -0.18 -19.39 13.77
CA THR A 393 -1.04 -19.08 12.63
C THR A 393 -2.37 -18.55 13.20
N PRO A 394 -2.79 -17.32 12.87
CA PRO A 394 -4.09 -16.85 13.32
C PRO A 394 -5.20 -17.77 12.79
N PRO A 395 -6.27 -18.02 13.57
CA PRO A 395 -7.42 -18.76 13.06
C PRO A 395 -7.98 -18.02 11.85
N VAL A 396 -8.13 -18.74 10.76
CA VAL A 396 -8.57 -18.24 9.45
C VAL A 396 -10.02 -17.77 9.49
#